data_AF-A0A417LA55-F1
#
_entry.id   AF-A0A417LA55-F1
#
_cell.length_a   1.000
_cell.length_b   1.000
_cell.length_c   1.000
_cell.angle_alpha   90.00
_cell.angle_beta   90.00
_cell.angle_gamma   90.00
#
_symmetry.space_group_name_H-M   'P 1'
#
loop_
_entity.id
_entity.type
_entity.pdbx_description
1 polymer ?
#
loop_
_entity_poly.entity_id
_entity_poly.type
_entity_poly.pdbx_seq_one_letter_code
_entity_poly.pdbx_strand_id
1 'polypeptide(L)'
;MGKKIFVSYKYKDNDVKMMPNVTQPTWPCDYVDYIKNKVLCDDDIYKGENSDEDISSWSEDAIWNHLKNKIYDSTLTIVLISPNMKETGKWQRSQWIPWEISFSVRETTRNNRTSHRNALLVVILPDKSGSYDYYNKNNLFPILKSNIENGYAYVVTWDDFLSYPQVDMNIAFDHKDSTPSYKIVKSV
;
A
#
# COMPACT_ATOMS: atom_id res chain seq x y z
N MET A 1 2.34 9.64 18.80
CA MET A 1 0.89 9.61 18.54
C MET A 1 0.70 8.53 17.51
N GLY A 2 -0.06 7.50 17.86
CA GLY A 2 -0.21 6.30 17.05
C GLY A 2 -0.75 6.58 15.67
N LYS A 3 -0.15 5.94 14.68
CA LYS A 3 -0.55 6.01 13.27
C LYS A 3 -1.62 4.96 13.02
N LYS A 4 -2.62 5.30 12.20
CA LYS A 4 -3.60 4.34 11.70
C LYS A 4 -3.16 3.88 10.33
N ILE A 5 -2.75 2.63 10.22
CA ILE A 5 -1.96 2.13 9.08
C ILE A 5 -2.79 1.12 8.30
N PHE A 6 -2.99 1.43 7.02
CA PHE A 6 -3.53 0.50 6.03
C PHE A 6 -2.37 -0.07 5.21
N VAL A 7 -2.42 -1.37 4.88
CA VAL A 7 -1.40 -2.01 4.04
C VAL A 7 -2.08 -2.59 2.81
N SER A 8 -1.65 -2.13 1.62
CA SER A 8 -2.13 -2.55 0.30
C SER A 8 -1.08 -3.44 -0.35
N TYR A 9 -1.47 -4.63 -0.79
CA TYR A 9 -0.56 -5.64 -1.31
C TYR A 9 -1.30 -6.68 -2.14
N LYS A 10 -0.57 -7.45 -2.96
CA LYS A 10 -1.11 -8.65 -3.60
C LYS A 10 -1.04 -9.80 -2.60
N TYR A 11 -2.18 -10.42 -2.28
CA TYR A 11 -2.23 -11.40 -1.19
C TYR A 11 -1.44 -12.69 -1.50
N LYS A 12 -1.48 -13.20 -2.75
CA LYS A 12 -0.64 -14.33 -3.20
C LYS A 12 0.35 -13.96 -4.29
N ASP A 13 1.62 -13.82 -3.91
CA ASP A 13 2.78 -13.81 -4.79
C ASP A 13 3.97 -14.53 -4.15
N ASN A 14 4.25 -15.78 -4.54
CA ASN A 14 5.30 -16.57 -3.90
C ASN A 14 6.70 -16.28 -4.44
N ASP A 15 6.88 -15.30 -5.33
CA ASP A 15 8.20 -14.92 -5.86
C ASP A 15 8.98 -13.95 -4.95
N VAL A 16 8.49 -13.73 -3.74
CA VAL A 16 9.18 -12.97 -2.69
C VAL A 16 10.21 -13.83 -1.93
N LYS A 17 11.18 -13.18 -1.27
CA LYS A 17 12.19 -13.84 -0.43
C LYS A 17 11.51 -14.65 0.68
N MET A 18 12.05 -15.84 0.95
CA MET A 18 11.59 -16.71 2.03
C MET A 18 11.78 -16.06 3.40
N MET A 19 10.73 -16.08 4.23
CA MET A 19 10.85 -15.80 5.67
C MET A 19 11.00 -17.10 6.47
N PRO A 20 12.01 -17.23 7.34
CA PRO A 20 12.30 -18.49 8.02
C PRO A 20 11.24 -18.92 9.04
N ASN A 21 10.45 -17.98 9.57
CA ASN A 21 9.52 -18.22 10.69
C ASN A 21 8.03 -18.24 10.27
N VAL A 22 7.74 -18.51 8.99
CA VAL A 22 6.37 -18.61 8.47
C VAL A 22 6.15 -19.90 7.70
N THR A 23 4.89 -20.33 7.61
CA THR A 23 4.50 -21.52 6.82
C THR A 23 4.82 -21.30 5.35
N GLN A 24 5.56 -22.22 4.74
CA GLN A 24 5.99 -22.07 3.35
C GLN A 24 4.90 -22.47 2.33
N PRO A 25 4.89 -21.86 1.14
CA PRO A 25 5.79 -20.79 0.69
C PRO A 25 5.47 -19.43 1.33
N THR A 26 6.45 -18.52 1.36
CA THR A 26 6.24 -17.14 1.85
C THR A 26 5.45 -16.33 0.83
N TRP A 27 4.51 -15.53 1.31
CA TRP A 27 3.64 -14.63 0.54
C TRP A 27 3.74 -13.19 1.08
N PRO A 28 3.28 -12.17 0.36
CA PRO A 28 3.29 -10.80 0.87
C PRO A 28 2.44 -10.61 2.14
N CYS A 29 1.42 -11.46 2.39
CA CYS A 29 0.70 -11.43 3.68
C CYS A 29 1.61 -11.73 4.89
N ASP A 30 2.64 -12.56 4.72
CA ASP A 30 3.61 -12.85 5.78
C ASP A 30 4.47 -11.60 6.09
N TYR A 31 4.77 -10.79 5.08
CA TYR A 31 5.43 -9.48 5.26
C TYR A 31 4.51 -8.50 6.02
N VAL A 32 3.21 -8.51 5.72
CA VAL A 32 2.23 -7.69 6.46
C VAL A 32 2.13 -8.12 7.91
N ASP A 33 2.09 -9.42 8.18
CA ASP A 33 2.11 -9.95 9.55
C ASP A 33 3.41 -9.57 10.28
N TYR A 34 4.55 -9.55 9.58
CA TYR A 34 5.79 -9.04 10.14
C TYR A 34 5.67 -7.55 10.50
N ILE A 35 5.17 -6.71 9.59
CA ILE A 35 4.95 -5.28 9.86
C ILE A 35 4.10 -5.12 11.12
N LYS A 36 2.93 -5.77 11.14
CA LYS A 36 1.96 -5.68 12.22
C LYS A 36 2.54 -6.08 13.58
N ASN A 37 3.31 -7.16 13.63
CA ASN A 37 3.74 -7.77 14.89
C ASN A 37 5.13 -7.33 15.35
N LYS A 38 5.95 -6.74 14.47
CA LYS A 38 7.37 -6.44 14.74
C LYS A 38 7.77 -5.00 14.43
N VAL A 39 7.05 -4.30 13.56
CA VAL A 39 7.42 -2.95 13.09
C VAL A 39 6.54 -1.88 13.73
N LEU A 40 5.24 -2.15 13.86
CA LEU A 40 4.30 -1.19 14.44
C LEU A 40 4.53 -1.01 15.94
N CYS A 41 4.41 0.23 16.42
CA CYS A 41 4.45 0.55 17.85
C CYS A 41 3.12 0.20 18.53
N ASP A 42 3.12 0.09 19.87
CA ASP A 42 1.93 -0.29 20.64
C ASP A 42 0.73 0.66 20.47
N ASP A 43 0.98 1.93 20.13
CA ASP A 43 -0.07 2.92 19.87
C ASP A 43 -0.53 2.95 18.40
N ASP A 44 0.18 2.28 17.48
CA ASP A 44 -0.21 2.18 16.08
C ASP A 44 -1.39 1.20 15.89
N ILE A 45 -2.28 1.51 14.95
CA ILE A 45 -3.49 0.72 14.67
C ILE A 45 -3.46 0.20 13.24
N TYR A 46 -3.33 -1.10 13.08
CA TYR A 46 -3.46 -1.77 11.78
C TYR A 46 -4.93 -1.84 11.29
N LYS A 47 -5.18 -1.54 10.02
CA LYS A 47 -6.51 -1.41 9.40
C LYS A 47 -6.72 -2.28 8.13
N GLY A 48 -5.83 -3.21 7.82
CA GLY A 48 -5.87 -3.97 6.55
C GLY A 48 -6.91 -5.09 6.47
N GLU A 49 -7.09 -5.63 5.26
CA GLU A 49 -7.91 -6.83 4.97
C GLU A 49 -7.04 -8.07 4.68
N ASN A 50 -7.65 -9.25 4.81
CA ASN A 50 -7.12 -10.52 4.32
C ASN A 50 -7.97 -10.99 3.13
N SER A 51 -8.07 -10.22 2.05
CA SER A 51 -8.97 -10.57 0.94
C SER A 51 -8.25 -10.77 -0.40
N ASP A 52 -8.56 -11.91 -1.02
CA ASP A 52 -8.17 -12.36 -2.36
C ASP A 52 -9.39 -12.28 -3.32
N GLU A 53 -10.43 -11.51 -2.94
CA GLU A 53 -11.71 -11.46 -3.64
C GLU A 53 -11.58 -10.93 -5.08
N ASP A 54 -12.33 -11.55 -6.01
CA ASP A 54 -12.45 -11.04 -7.37
C ASP A 54 -13.46 -9.88 -7.45
N ILE A 55 -12.96 -8.70 -7.81
CA ILE A 55 -13.75 -7.48 -7.98
C ILE A 55 -14.04 -7.13 -9.44
N SER A 56 -13.74 -8.03 -10.37
CA SER A 56 -13.87 -7.77 -11.81
C SER A 56 -15.26 -7.28 -12.24
N SER A 57 -16.31 -7.73 -11.55
CA SER A 57 -17.72 -7.37 -11.81
C SER A 57 -18.27 -6.24 -10.93
N TRP A 58 -17.46 -5.68 -10.03
CA TRP A 58 -17.94 -4.73 -9.04
C TRP A 58 -17.97 -3.31 -9.60
N SER A 59 -18.99 -2.54 -9.21
CA SER A 59 -19.05 -1.10 -9.50
C SER A 59 -18.11 -0.32 -8.57
N GLU A 60 -17.70 0.88 -8.97
CA GLU A 60 -16.87 1.75 -8.11
C GLU A 60 -17.52 2.00 -6.74
N ASP A 61 -18.85 2.17 -6.70
CA ASP A 61 -19.60 2.34 -5.46
C ASP A 61 -19.57 1.09 -4.58
N ALA A 62 -19.61 -0.11 -5.17
CA ALA A 62 -19.50 -1.36 -4.41
C ALA A 62 -18.10 -1.51 -3.80
N ILE A 63 -17.05 -1.25 -4.60
CA ILE A 63 -15.66 -1.28 -4.13
C ILE A 63 -15.45 -0.23 -3.04
N TRP A 64 -15.98 0.99 -3.23
CA TRP A 64 -15.95 2.04 -2.21
C TRP A 64 -16.66 1.61 -0.93
N ASN A 65 -17.86 1.06 -1.01
CA ASN A 65 -18.63 0.63 0.16
C ASN A 65 -17.91 -0.44 0.99
N HIS A 66 -17.15 -1.31 0.32
CA HIS A 66 -16.32 -2.33 0.95
C HIS A 66 -15.10 -1.73 1.67
N LEU A 67 -14.34 -0.87 0.98
CA LEU A 67 -13.06 -0.34 1.48
C LEU A 67 -13.20 0.87 2.42
N LYS A 68 -14.26 1.68 2.27
CA LYS A 68 -14.36 3.02 2.88
C LYS A 68 -14.19 3.01 4.39
N ASN A 69 -14.75 2.05 5.11
CA ASN A 69 -14.69 2.08 6.57
C ASN A 69 -13.28 1.82 7.12
N LYS A 70 -12.41 1.18 6.32
CA LYS A 70 -11.04 0.83 6.70
C LYS A 70 -10.05 1.92 6.31
N ILE A 71 -10.23 2.49 5.12
CA ILE A 71 -9.36 3.52 4.56
C ILE A 71 -9.70 4.92 5.11
N TYR A 72 -10.99 5.22 5.38
CA TYR A 72 -11.41 6.56 5.80
C TYR A 72 -10.82 7.01 7.14
N ASP A 73 -10.53 6.06 8.03
CA ASP A 73 -9.95 6.33 9.35
C ASP A 73 -8.45 5.97 9.41
N SER A 74 -7.78 5.68 8.29
CA SER A 74 -6.32 5.55 8.28
C SER A 74 -5.64 6.90 8.05
N THR A 75 -4.35 6.96 8.34
CA THR A 75 -3.48 8.14 8.18
C THR A 75 -2.29 7.87 7.29
N LEU A 76 -1.88 6.59 7.19
CA LEU A 76 -0.79 6.11 6.38
C LEU A 76 -1.26 4.87 5.61
N THR A 77 -0.94 4.82 4.33
CA THR A 77 -1.07 3.63 3.49
C THR A 77 0.31 3.15 3.09
N ILE A 78 0.64 1.92 3.45
CA ILE A 78 1.85 1.22 3.01
C ILE A 78 1.47 0.36 1.81
N VAL A 79 2.17 0.48 0.68
CA VAL A 79 1.98 -0.35 -0.50
C VAL A 79 3.17 -1.29 -0.65
N LEU A 80 2.95 -2.59 -0.56
CA LEU A 80 4.03 -3.60 -0.73
C LEU A 80 4.15 -3.99 -2.20
N ILE A 81 5.28 -3.67 -2.84
CA ILE A 81 5.59 -4.11 -4.21
C ILE A 81 6.21 -5.49 -4.16
N SER A 82 5.54 -6.47 -4.76
CA SER A 82 6.06 -7.82 -4.99
C SER A 82 6.33 -8.05 -6.50
N PRO A 83 7.16 -9.04 -6.89
CA PRO A 83 7.53 -9.26 -8.30
C PRO A 83 6.36 -9.36 -9.27
N ASN A 84 5.31 -10.07 -8.88
CA ASN A 84 4.10 -10.28 -9.66
C ASN A 84 2.90 -9.53 -9.07
N MET A 85 3.11 -8.33 -8.49
CA MET A 85 2.04 -7.50 -7.92
C MET A 85 0.84 -7.32 -8.86
N LYS A 86 1.09 -7.23 -10.17
CA LYS A 86 0.04 -7.12 -11.19
C LYS A 86 -0.34 -8.50 -11.68
N GLU A 87 -1.64 -8.74 -11.75
CA GLU A 87 -2.16 -9.91 -12.43
C GLU A 87 -2.06 -9.72 -13.95
N THR A 88 -1.25 -10.56 -14.60
CA THR A 88 -1.09 -10.57 -16.05
C THR A 88 -2.43 -10.82 -16.75
N GLY A 89 -2.74 -10.01 -17.76
CA GLY A 89 -3.99 -10.14 -18.52
C GLY A 89 -5.24 -9.59 -17.83
N LYS A 90 -5.16 -9.10 -16.58
CA LYS A 90 -6.26 -8.40 -15.92
C LYS A 90 -6.16 -6.89 -16.09
N TRP A 91 -7.31 -6.26 -16.29
CA TRP A 91 -7.43 -4.80 -16.23
C TRP A 91 -7.10 -4.29 -14.84
N GLN A 92 -6.48 -3.10 -14.75
CA GLN A 92 -6.15 -2.49 -13.45
C GLN A 92 -7.38 -2.22 -12.58
N ARG A 93 -8.51 -1.89 -13.21
CA ARG A 93 -9.80 -1.67 -12.52
C ARG A 93 -10.39 -2.93 -11.90
N SER A 94 -9.88 -4.10 -12.30
CA SER A 94 -10.28 -5.40 -11.75
C SER A 94 -9.32 -5.90 -10.66
N GLN A 95 -8.44 -5.03 -10.15
CA GLN A 95 -7.46 -5.35 -9.11
C GLN A 95 -7.59 -4.36 -7.95
N TRP A 96 -7.40 -4.83 -6.71
CA TRP A 96 -7.65 -4.04 -5.50
C TRP A 96 -6.69 -2.86 -5.31
N ILE A 97 -5.38 -3.07 -5.53
CA ILE A 97 -4.33 -2.10 -5.19
C ILE A 97 -4.56 -0.70 -5.78
N PRO A 98 -4.92 -0.52 -7.07
CA PRO A 98 -5.25 0.80 -7.60
C PRO A 98 -6.39 1.50 -6.86
N TRP A 99 -7.44 0.77 -6.49
CA TRP A 99 -8.59 1.30 -5.76
C TRP A 99 -8.22 1.66 -4.32
N GLU A 100 -7.43 0.81 -3.65
CA GLU A 100 -6.92 1.07 -2.31
C GLU A 100 -6.06 2.34 -2.26
N ILE A 101 -5.18 2.53 -3.25
CA ILE A 101 -4.38 3.76 -3.38
C ILE A 101 -5.31 4.96 -3.64
N SER A 102 -6.20 4.84 -4.64
CA SER A 102 -7.16 5.88 -5.01
C SER A 102 -7.96 6.38 -3.81
N PHE A 103 -8.52 5.47 -3.03
CA PHE A 103 -9.29 5.82 -1.84
C PHE A 103 -8.43 6.34 -0.69
N SER A 104 -7.19 5.87 -0.57
CA SER A 104 -6.25 6.38 0.44
C SER A 104 -5.87 7.84 0.22
N VAL A 105 -5.76 8.29 -1.03
CA VAL A 105 -5.32 9.65 -1.37
C VAL A 105 -6.47 10.63 -1.62
N ARG A 106 -7.72 10.16 -1.59
CA ARG A 106 -8.93 10.97 -1.73
C ARG A 106 -9.34 11.58 -0.40
N GLU A 107 -9.70 12.86 -0.45
CA GLU A 107 -10.42 13.51 0.64
C GLU A 107 -11.90 13.20 0.45
N THR A 108 -12.54 12.61 1.45
CA THR A 108 -13.97 12.29 1.39
C THR A 108 -14.71 12.98 2.52
N THR A 109 -15.84 13.61 2.22
CA THR A 109 -16.68 14.25 3.25
C THR A 109 -17.80 13.30 3.66
N ARG A 110 -17.87 12.97 4.96
CA ARG A 110 -18.96 12.19 5.57
C ARG A 110 -19.43 12.90 6.84
N ASN A 111 -20.75 13.14 6.96
CA ASN A 111 -21.37 13.72 8.15
C ASN A 111 -20.66 15.00 8.65
N ASN A 112 -20.42 15.97 7.76
CA ASN A 112 -19.72 17.24 8.02
C ASN A 112 -18.25 17.13 8.47
N ARG A 113 -17.61 15.96 8.32
CA ARG A 113 -16.16 15.79 8.50
C ARG A 113 -15.54 15.36 7.18
N THR A 114 -14.44 16.00 6.79
CA THR A 114 -13.66 15.61 5.61
C THR A 114 -12.45 14.81 6.07
N SER A 115 -12.27 13.59 5.54
CA SER A 115 -11.04 12.83 5.78
C SER A 115 -9.86 13.53 5.14
N HIS A 116 -8.72 13.53 5.83
CA HIS A 116 -7.46 13.92 5.22
C HIS A 116 -6.96 12.78 4.33
N ARG A 117 -6.20 13.14 3.29
CA ARG A 117 -5.44 12.18 2.47
C ARG A 117 -4.41 11.43 3.33
N ASN A 118 -4.22 10.13 3.08
CA ASN A 118 -3.21 9.32 3.75
C ASN A 118 -1.82 9.60 3.19
N ALA A 119 -0.78 9.55 4.02
CA ALA A 119 0.59 9.43 3.53
C ALA A 119 0.73 8.12 2.74
N LEU A 120 1.63 8.09 1.75
CA LEU A 120 1.83 6.92 0.91
C LEU A 120 3.29 6.46 0.98
N LEU A 121 3.52 5.35 1.67
CA LEU A 121 4.82 4.68 1.77
C LEU A 121 4.81 3.45 0.85
N VAL A 122 5.80 3.32 -0.01
CA VAL A 122 5.94 2.20 -0.95
C VAL A 122 7.15 1.39 -0.52
N VAL A 123 6.93 0.13 -0.18
CA VAL A 123 7.99 -0.78 0.28
C VAL A 123 8.17 -1.87 -0.76
N ILE A 124 9.36 -1.93 -1.36
CA ILE A 124 9.71 -2.94 -2.36
C ILE A 124 10.16 -4.20 -1.62
N LEU A 125 9.48 -5.32 -1.85
CA LEU A 125 9.85 -6.61 -1.27
C LEU A 125 11.01 -7.24 -2.05
N PRO A 126 11.94 -7.95 -1.40
CA PRO A 126 12.96 -8.69 -2.12
C PRO A 126 12.35 -9.89 -2.85
N ASP A 127 12.87 -10.23 -4.02
CA ASP A 127 12.51 -11.46 -4.73
C ASP A 127 13.11 -12.70 -4.05
N LYS A 128 12.82 -13.90 -4.59
CA LYS A 128 13.35 -15.19 -4.10
C LYS A 128 14.88 -15.22 -3.92
N SER A 129 15.63 -14.46 -4.70
CA SER A 129 17.10 -14.38 -4.61
C SER A 129 17.57 -13.34 -3.59
N GLY A 130 16.67 -12.55 -3.03
CA GLY A 130 16.99 -11.41 -2.18
C GLY A 130 17.28 -10.13 -2.96
N SER A 131 17.02 -10.11 -4.28
CA SER A 131 17.27 -8.95 -5.14
C SER A 131 16.02 -8.05 -5.24
N TYR A 132 16.27 -6.80 -5.64
CA TYR A 132 15.25 -5.81 -5.98
C TYR A 132 15.27 -5.45 -7.48
N ASP A 133 16.10 -6.12 -8.29
CA ASP A 133 16.33 -5.77 -9.71
C ASP A 133 15.08 -5.90 -10.59
N TYR A 134 14.09 -6.68 -10.15
CA TYR A 134 12.79 -6.79 -10.82
C TYR A 134 12.00 -5.47 -10.75
N TYR A 135 12.29 -4.61 -9.78
CA TYR A 135 11.55 -3.36 -9.58
C TYR A 135 11.79 -2.42 -10.74
N ASN A 136 10.70 -2.10 -11.44
CA ASN A 136 10.68 -1.08 -12.45
C ASN A 136 9.43 -0.23 -12.29
N LYS A 137 9.63 1.06 -11.98
CA LYS A 137 8.53 2.03 -11.81
C LYS A 137 7.56 2.07 -13.01
N ASN A 138 8.05 1.83 -14.22
CA ASN A 138 7.22 1.81 -15.43
C ASN A 138 6.28 0.60 -15.52
N ASN A 139 6.57 -0.46 -14.75
CA ASN A 139 5.74 -1.67 -14.72
C ASN A 139 4.63 -1.58 -13.67
N LEU A 140 4.64 -0.58 -12.77
CA LEU A 140 3.65 -0.40 -11.70
C LEU A 140 2.25 -0.04 -12.24
N PHE A 141 1.26 0.02 -11.34
CA PHE A 141 -0.03 0.62 -11.66
C PHE A 141 0.13 2.12 -11.97
N PRO A 142 -0.56 2.67 -12.98
CA PRO A 142 -0.43 4.09 -13.37
C PRO A 142 -0.64 5.08 -12.23
N ILE A 143 -1.62 4.84 -11.34
CA ILE A 143 -1.87 5.67 -10.17
C ILE A 143 -0.68 5.67 -9.19
N LEU A 144 -0.05 4.51 -8.99
CA LEU A 144 1.11 4.39 -8.12
C LEU A 144 2.34 5.05 -8.75
N LYS A 145 2.61 4.76 -10.02
CA LYS A 145 3.68 5.40 -10.80
C LYS A 145 3.57 6.93 -10.73
N SER A 146 2.39 7.46 -11.01
CA SER A 146 2.16 8.91 -11.05
C SER A 146 2.39 9.56 -9.67
N ASN A 147 1.96 8.91 -8.60
CA ASN A 147 2.18 9.40 -7.24
C ASN A 147 3.63 9.23 -6.75
N ILE A 148 4.43 8.34 -7.35
CA ILE A 148 5.89 8.34 -7.16
C ILE A 148 6.52 9.51 -7.93
N GLU A 149 6.10 9.73 -9.20
CA GLU A 149 6.69 10.75 -10.07
C GLU A 149 6.40 12.19 -9.64
N ASN A 150 5.23 12.43 -9.04
CA ASN A 150 4.87 13.76 -8.54
C ASN A 150 5.44 14.06 -7.14
N GLY A 151 6.17 13.12 -6.53
CA GLY A 151 6.78 13.26 -5.21
C GLY A 151 5.87 12.95 -4.03
N TYR A 152 4.63 12.50 -4.25
CA TYR A 152 3.68 12.18 -3.17
C TYR A 152 4.05 10.92 -2.38
N ALA A 153 4.48 9.88 -3.10
CA ALA A 153 4.81 8.59 -2.53
C ALA A 153 6.30 8.51 -2.19
N TYR A 154 6.62 8.08 -0.96
CA TYR A 154 7.98 7.79 -0.54
C TYR A 154 8.29 6.31 -0.80
N VAL A 155 9.42 5.99 -1.42
CA VAL A 155 9.76 4.63 -1.87
C VAL A 155 11.03 4.15 -1.16
N VAL A 156 10.96 2.97 -0.55
CA VAL A 156 12.07 2.31 0.16
C VAL A 156 12.13 0.83 -0.19
N THR A 157 13.28 0.20 0.05
CA THR A 157 13.39 -1.26 0.03
C THR A 157 12.95 -1.84 1.36
N TRP A 158 12.59 -3.12 1.39
CA TRP A 158 12.23 -3.84 2.62
C TRP A 158 13.35 -3.79 3.66
N ASP A 159 14.60 -4.03 3.26
CA ASP A 159 15.73 -4.06 4.20
C ASP A 159 16.02 -2.67 4.82
N ASP A 160 15.88 -1.61 4.02
CA ASP A 160 15.98 -0.22 4.49
C ASP A 160 14.83 0.13 5.45
N PHE A 161 13.60 -0.24 5.06
CA PHE A 161 12.40 -0.06 5.89
C PHE A 161 12.49 -0.76 7.25
N LEU A 162 13.06 -1.96 7.30
CA LEU A 162 13.28 -2.66 8.56
C LEU A 162 14.34 -1.99 9.44
N SER A 163 15.29 -1.29 8.83
CA SER A 163 16.35 -0.59 9.56
C SER A 163 15.82 0.68 10.22
N TYR A 164 14.92 1.42 9.54
CA TYR A 164 14.45 2.73 10.00
C TYR A 164 12.94 2.96 9.86
N PRO A 165 12.08 2.03 10.33
CA PRO A 165 10.66 2.04 9.96
C PRO A 165 9.92 3.31 10.38
N GLN A 166 10.21 3.83 11.57
CA GLN A 166 9.57 5.05 12.08
C GLN A 166 10.05 6.30 11.34
N VAL A 167 11.31 6.32 10.89
CA VAL A 167 11.86 7.40 10.08
C VAL A 167 11.19 7.40 8.72
N ASP A 168 11.08 6.25 8.07
CA ASP A 168 10.49 6.14 6.74
C ASP A 168 8.99 6.49 6.73
N MET A 169 8.27 6.08 7.77
CA MET A 169 6.87 6.49 7.95
C MET A 169 6.76 8.01 8.10
N ASN A 170 7.66 8.66 8.86
CA ASN A 170 7.64 10.12 9.02
C ASN A 170 8.00 10.83 7.71
N ILE A 171 8.99 10.34 6.96
CA ILE A 171 9.33 10.88 5.63
C ILE A 171 8.12 10.77 4.69
N ALA A 172 7.36 9.67 4.72
CA ALA A 172 6.13 9.55 3.94
C ALA A 172 5.08 10.63 4.30
N PHE A 173 5.00 11.06 5.56
CA PHE A 173 4.16 12.20 5.96
C PHE A 173 4.70 13.53 5.41
N ASP A 174 6.01 13.75 5.44
CA ASP A 174 6.63 14.95 4.88
C ASP A 174 6.39 15.06 3.36
N HIS A 175 6.49 13.94 2.64
CA HIS A 175 6.13 13.85 1.22
C HIS A 175 4.66 14.19 0.98
N LYS A 176 3.75 13.66 1.81
CA LYS A 176 2.33 14.01 1.76
C LYS A 176 2.14 15.51 1.96
N ASP A 177 2.76 16.13 2.95
CA ASP A 177 2.49 17.53 3.31
C ASP A 177 3.14 18.52 2.35
N SER A 178 4.30 18.18 1.79
CA SER A 178 5.00 18.98 0.79
C SER A 178 4.38 18.92 -0.61
N THR A 179 3.61 17.87 -0.93
CA THR A 179 3.00 17.72 -2.25
C THR A 179 1.65 18.46 -2.36
N PRO A 180 1.49 19.43 -3.27
CA PRO A 180 0.23 20.14 -3.47
C PRO A 180 -0.91 19.20 -3.91
N SER A 181 -2.12 19.39 -3.37
CA SER A 181 -3.27 18.50 -3.63
C SER A 181 -3.59 18.34 -5.12
N TYR A 182 -3.40 19.38 -5.93
CA TYR A 182 -3.66 19.36 -7.38
C TYR A 182 -2.66 18.52 -8.19
N LYS A 183 -1.49 18.18 -7.62
CA LYS A 183 -0.51 17.30 -8.29
C LYS A 183 -0.78 15.81 -8.07
N ILE A 184 -1.59 15.47 -7.06
CA ILE A 184 -1.84 14.09 -6.66
C ILE A 184 -2.83 13.44 -7.62
N VAL A 185 -2.48 12.25 -8.11
CA VAL A 185 -3.38 11.44 -8.93
C VAL A 185 -4.26 10.61 -8.02
N LYS A 186 -5.56 10.89 -8.02
CA LYS A 186 -6.55 10.29 -7.12
C LYS A 186 -7.46 9.25 -7.79
N SER A 187 -7.28 8.95 -9.07
CA SER A 187 -8.19 8.08 -9.85
C SER A 187 -7.48 6.94 -10.55
N VAL A 188 -8.21 5.82 -10.71
CA VAL A 188 -7.78 4.57 -11.36
C VAL A 188 -8.02 4.58 -12.86
#